data_AF-A0A137QHH0-F1
#
_entry.id   AF-A0A137QHH0-F1
#
_cell.length_a   1.000
_cell.length_b   1.000
_cell.length_c   1.000
_cell.angle_alpha   90.00
_cell.angle_beta   90.00
_cell.angle_gamma   90.00
#
_symmetry.space_group_name_H-M   'P 1'
#
loop_
_entity.id
_entity.type
_entity.pdbx_description
1 polymer ?
#
loop_
_entity_poly.entity_id
_entity_poly.type
_entity_poly.pdbx_seq_one_letter_code
_entity_poly.pdbx_strand_id
1 'polypeptide(L)'
;MELAQKYTKQQLDNPEDIVPKEYHCYMKIFSDKEAKRFPPSQKWDHRIELLPSFEPKAFPNYKLAPKEMEELDKFLDENLEKKYIQPSKSPMASPFFFVGKKDGKL
;
A
#
# COMPACT_ATOMS: atom_id res chain seq x y z
N MET A 1 5.55 -15.67 29.80
CA MET A 1 4.65 -15.79 28.62
C MET A 1 3.35 -14.99 28.78
N GLU A 2 2.89 -14.67 29.99
CA GLU A 2 1.65 -13.89 30.24
C GLU A 2 1.74 -12.38 29.91
N LEU A 3 2.94 -11.79 29.91
CA LEU A 3 3.11 -10.36 29.62
C LEU A 3 2.66 -10.00 28.21
N ALA A 4 2.94 -10.84 27.20
CA ALA A 4 2.50 -10.61 25.82
C ALA A 4 0.97 -10.72 25.64
N GLN A 5 0.31 -11.56 26.45
CA GLN A 5 -1.14 -11.76 26.42
C GLN A 5 -1.91 -10.62 27.11
N LYS A 6 -1.26 -9.90 28.04
CA LYS A 6 -1.85 -8.73 28.71
C LYS A 6 -2.03 -7.54 27.76
N TYR A 7 -1.11 -7.34 26.82
CA TYR A 7 -1.20 -6.30 25.80
C TYR A 7 -2.23 -6.60 24.70
N THR A 8 -2.68 -7.84 24.57
CA THR A 8 -3.68 -8.23 23.56
C THR A 8 -5.12 -7.89 23.96
N LYS A 9 -5.36 -7.45 25.21
CA LYS A 9 -6.71 -7.24 25.78
C LYS A 9 -7.09 -5.78 26.07
N GLN A 10 -6.21 -4.82 25.82
CA GLN A 10 -6.58 -3.41 25.81
C GLN A 10 -6.54 -2.95 24.35
N GLN A 11 -7.64 -3.21 23.66
CA GLN A 11 -7.91 -2.60 22.36
C GLN A 11 -8.18 -1.11 22.67
N LEU A 12 -7.11 -0.32 22.75
CA LEU A 12 -7.22 1.13 22.79
C LEU A 12 -7.69 1.55 21.40
N ASP A 13 -9.00 1.65 21.22
CA ASP A 13 -9.58 2.07 19.94
C ASP A 13 -9.29 3.56 19.64
N ASN A 14 -8.95 4.34 20.68
CA ASN A 14 -8.61 5.75 20.56
C ASN A 14 -7.10 5.96 20.40
N PRO A 15 -6.63 6.60 19.30
CA PRO A 15 -5.21 6.82 19.06
C PRO A 15 -4.56 7.75 20.09
N GLU A 16 -5.32 8.63 20.75
CA GLU A 16 -4.81 9.57 21.77
C GLU A 16 -4.31 8.86 23.03
N ASP A 17 -4.86 7.68 23.32
CA ASP A 17 -4.49 6.87 24.49
C ASP A 17 -3.19 6.07 24.23
N ILE A 18 -2.85 5.82 22.96
CA ILE A 18 -1.67 5.06 22.53
C ILE A 18 -0.47 6.01 22.32
N VAL A 19 -0.73 7.16 21.73
CA VAL A 19 0.30 8.11 21.32
C VAL A 19 0.76 8.92 22.55
N PRO A 20 2.06 8.95 22.88
CA PRO A 20 2.57 9.79 23.96
C PRO A 20 2.18 11.25 23.78
N LYS A 21 1.88 11.94 24.89
CA LYS A 21 1.33 13.31 24.90
C LYS A 21 2.20 14.31 24.14
N GLU A 22 3.51 14.10 24.13
CA GLU A 22 4.49 14.92 23.41
C GLU A 22 4.23 14.95 21.89
N TYR A 23 3.62 13.90 21.35
CA TYR A 23 3.31 13.75 19.93
C TYR A 23 1.87 14.08 19.58
N HIS A 24 1.05 14.54 20.53
CA HIS A 24 -0.35 14.90 20.26
C HIS A 24 -0.47 16.07 19.27
N CYS A 25 0.53 16.95 19.18
CA CYS A 25 0.59 17.96 18.13
C CYS A 25 0.72 17.39 16.70
N TYR A 26 1.11 16.11 16.59
CA TYR A 26 1.27 15.37 15.33
C TYR A 26 0.22 14.27 15.16
N MET A 27 -0.90 14.29 15.90
CA MET A 27 -1.95 13.26 15.81
C MET A 27 -2.38 12.93 14.37
N LYS A 28 -2.36 13.95 13.50
CA LYS A 28 -2.65 13.80 12.07
C LYS A 28 -1.78 12.74 11.38
N ILE A 29 -0.51 12.61 11.76
CA ILE A 29 0.45 11.65 11.18
C ILE A 29 0.09 10.21 11.55
N PHE A 30 -0.58 10.01 12.69
CA PHE A 30 -1.01 8.70 13.18
C PHE A 30 -2.40 8.28 12.63
N SER A 31 -3.02 9.10 11.78
CA SER A 31 -4.33 8.79 11.18
C SER A 31 -4.18 8.02 9.86
N ASP A 32 -4.70 6.80 9.82
CA ASP A 32 -4.76 5.98 8.59
C ASP A 32 -5.52 6.68 7.46
N LYS A 33 -6.59 7.43 7.79
CA LYS A 33 -7.37 8.18 6.81
C LYS A 33 -6.54 9.29 6.15
N GLU A 34 -5.78 10.05 6.93
CA GLU A 34 -4.95 11.15 6.41
C GLU A 34 -3.70 10.63 5.68
N ALA A 35 -3.28 9.40 5.97
CA ALA A 35 -2.17 8.72 5.30
C ALA A 35 -2.54 8.17 3.91
N LYS A 36 -3.83 7.95 3.62
CA LYS A 36 -4.35 7.44 2.33
C LYS A 36 -4.33 8.49 1.21
N ARG A 37 -3.16 9.06 0.94
CA ARG A 37 -2.90 9.96 -0.19
C ARG A 37 -1.42 9.97 -0.53
N PHE A 38 -1.09 10.28 -1.78
CA PHE A 38 0.30 10.61 -2.12
C PHE A 38 0.75 11.87 -1.37
N PRO A 39 2.02 11.94 -0.95
CA PRO A 39 2.59 13.17 -0.47
C PRO A 39 2.57 14.23 -1.59
N PRO A 40 2.51 15.52 -1.24
CA PRO A 40 2.71 16.59 -2.21
C PRO A 40 4.06 16.43 -2.92
N SER A 41 4.13 16.80 -4.20
CA SER A 41 5.39 16.80 -4.95
C SER A 41 6.44 17.66 -4.25
N GLN A 42 7.66 17.13 -4.15
CA GLN A 42 8.80 17.78 -3.52
C GLN A 42 9.96 17.92 -4.50
N LYS A 43 10.96 18.73 -4.13
CA LYS A 43 12.20 18.89 -4.91
C LYS A 43 12.92 17.57 -5.17
N TRP A 44 12.74 16.59 -4.28
CA TRP A 44 13.44 15.31 -4.28
C TRP A 44 12.48 14.14 -4.51
N ASP A 45 11.51 14.30 -5.41
CA ASP A 45 10.63 13.21 -5.81
C ASP A 45 11.42 12.06 -6.46
N HIS A 46 10.98 10.83 -6.18
CA HIS A 46 11.63 9.65 -6.73
C HIS A 46 11.51 9.62 -8.26
N ARG A 47 12.65 9.63 -8.95
CA ARG A 47 12.76 9.49 -10.40
C ARG A 47 13.48 8.19 -10.74
N ILE A 48 12.95 7.47 -11.72
CA ILE A 48 13.63 6.33 -12.34
C ILE A 48 14.37 6.84 -13.58
N GLU A 49 15.70 6.82 -13.54
CA GLU A 49 16.55 7.15 -14.68
C GLU A 49 16.73 5.91 -15.55
N LEU A 50 16.37 6.03 -16.83
CA LEU A 50 16.51 4.94 -17.80
C LEU A 50 17.86 5.05 -18.50
N LEU A 51 18.45 3.91 -18.82
CA LEU A 51 19.65 3.86 -19.65
C LEU A 51 19.33 4.37 -21.07
N PRO A 52 20.28 5.02 -21.77
CA PRO A 52 20.05 5.52 -23.14
C PRO A 52 19.64 4.44 -24.15
N SER A 53 20.05 3.19 -23.92
CA SER A 53 19.72 2.03 -24.76
C SER A 53 18.45 1.29 -24.32
N PHE A 54 17.69 1.83 -23.37
CA PHE A 54 16.51 1.17 -22.84
C PHE A 54 15.35 1.24 -23.84
N GLU A 55 14.77 0.09 -24.17
CA GLU A 55 13.57 -0.02 -24.99
C GLU A 55 12.36 -0.43 -24.13
N PRO A 56 11.25 0.35 -24.16
CA PRO A 56 10.01 -0.02 -23.50
C PRO A 56 9.48 -1.39 -23.92
N LYS A 57 9.05 -2.20 -22.95
CA LYS A 57 8.43 -3.50 -23.19
C LYS A 57 7.14 -3.64 -22.39
N ALA A 58 6.11 -4.17 -23.04
CA ALA A 58 4.85 -4.55 -22.43
C ALA A 58 4.78 -6.07 -22.31
N PHE A 59 4.74 -6.57 -21.08
CA PHE A 59 4.58 -7.97 -20.80
C PHE A 59 3.11 -8.29 -20.46
N PRO A 60 2.54 -9.39 -20.96
CA PRO A 60 1.20 -9.80 -20.61
C PRO A 60 1.14 -10.26 -19.15
N ASN A 61 -0.02 -10.11 -18.51
CA ASN A 61 -0.24 -10.64 -17.16
C ASN A 61 -0.20 -12.16 -17.13
N TYR A 62 0.16 -12.72 -15.98
CA TYR A 62 0.04 -14.15 -15.74
C TYR A 62 -1.43 -14.58 -15.70
N LYS A 63 -1.68 -15.87 -15.95
CA LYS A 63 -3.02 -16.44 -15.78
C LYS A 63 -3.34 -16.50 -14.29
N LEU A 64 -4.43 -15.85 -13.89
CA LEU A 64 -4.89 -15.81 -12.51
C LEU A 64 -6.05 -16.79 -12.31
N ALA A 65 -6.07 -17.46 -11.17
CA ALA A 65 -7.22 -18.25 -10.73
C ALA A 65 -8.40 -17.33 -10.38
N PRO A 66 -9.65 -17.83 -10.33
CA PRO A 66 -10.82 -17.00 -10.01
C PRO A 66 -10.68 -16.22 -8.70
N LYS A 67 -10.15 -16.85 -7.65
CA LYS A 67 -9.89 -16.19 -6.35
C LYS A 67 -8.85 -15.07 -6.44
N GLU A 68 -7.81 -15.25 -7.25
CA GLU A 68 -6.77 -14.23 -7.45
C GLU A 68 -7.32 -13.05 -8.25
N MET A 69 -8.23 -13.29 -9.19
CA MET A 69 -8.89 -12.25 -9.96
C MET A 69 -9.81 -11.38 -9.07
N GLU A 70 -10.58 -12.00 -8.17
CA GLU A 70 -11.38 -11.27 -7.17
C GLU A 70 -10.51 -10.39 -6.26
N GLU A 71 -9.38 -10.91 -5.78
CA GLU A 71 -8.44 -10.12 -4.97
C GLU A 71 -7.74 -9.04 -5.79
N LEU A 72 -7.51 -9.26 -7.10
CA LEU A 72 -6.94 -8.25 -7.98
C LEU A 72 -7.91 -7.08 -8.15
N ASP A 73 -9.18 -7.35 -8.44
CA ASP A 73 -10.20 -6.31 -8.60
C ASP A 73 -10.32 -5.47 -7.32
N LYS A 74 -10.37 -6.14 -6.17
CA LYS A 74 -10.36 -5.46 -4.86
C LYS A 74 -9.10 -4.63 -4.63
N PHE A 75 -7.92 -5.16 -4.97
CA PHE A 75 -6.66 -4.42 -4.87
C PHE A 75 -6.69 -3.17 -5.75
N LEU A 76 -7.20 -3.27 -6.98
CA LEU A 76 -7.30 -2.14 -7.90
C LEU A 76 -8.25 -1.07 -7.35
N ASP A 77 -9.46 -1.45 -6.93
CA ASP A 77 -10.47 -0.54 -6.39
C ASP A 77 -9.92 0.24 -5.18
N GLU A 78 -9.33 -0.47 -4.21
CA GLU A 78 -8.77 0.17 -3.02
C GLU A 78 -7.63 1.15 -3.35
N ASN A 79 -6.74 0.80 -4.29
CA ASN A 79 -5.59 1.65 -4.61
C ASN A 79 -5.96 2.81 -5.54
N LEU A 80 -6.99 2.65 -6.38
CA LEU A 80 -7.57 3.74 -7.17
C LEU A 80 -8.29 4.73 -6.25
N GLU A 81 -9.06 4.26 -5.27
CA GLU A 81 -9.73 5.12 -4.28
C GLU A 81 -8.71 5.94 -3.47
N LYS A 82 -7.63 5.29 -3.00
CA LYS A 82 -6.50 5.94 -2.31
C LYS A 82 -5.66 6.85 -3.23
N LYS A 83 -5.91 6.81 -4.55
CA LYS A 83 -5.13 7.47 -5.60
C LYS A 83 -3.66 7.04 -5.63
N TYR A 84 -3.32 5.86 -5.12
CA TYR A 84 -1.97 5.29 -5.15
C TYR A 84 -1.58 4.79 -6.54
N ILE A 85 -2.57 4.42 -7.34
CA ILE A 85 -2.42 4.10 -8.76
C ILE A 85 -3.42 4.91 -9.58
N GLN A 86 -3.19 5.00 -10.88
CA GLN A 86 -4.11 5.61 -11.83
C GLN A 86 -4.03 4.90 -13.19
N PRO A 87 -5.10 4.91 -13.99
CA PRO A 87 -5.03 4.43 -15.36
C PRO A 87 -3.97 5.18 -16.16
N SER A 88 -3.20 4.46 -16.98
CA SER A 88 -2.16 5.04 -17.83
C SER A 88 -2.13 4.38 -19.20
N LYS A 89 -1.56 5.08 -20.20
CA LYS A 89 -1.28 4.56 -21.54
C LYS A 89 0.22 4.37 -21.74
N SER A 90 0.85 3.67 -20.79
CA SER A 90 2.30 3.43 -20.81
C SER A 90 2.68 2.44 -21.91
N PRO A 91 3.78 2.66 -22.66
CA PRO A 91 4.35 1.65 -23.55
C PRO A 91 5.04 0.50 -22.78
N MET A 92 5.19 0.66 -21.46
CA MET A 92 5.75 -0.33 -20.54
C MET A 92 4.66 -0.95 -19.67
N ALA A 93 4.69 -2.27 -19.52
CA ALA A 93 3.82 -3.01 -18.61
C ALA A 93 4.57 -4.20 -18.03
N SER A 94 4.36 -4.45 -16.73
CA SER A 94 4.91 -5.61 -16.00
C SER A 94 3.74 -6.49 -15.54
N PRO A 95 3.90 -7.82 -15.52
CA PRO A 95 2.85 -8.70 -15.03
C PRO A 95 2.60 -8.52 -13.53
N PHE A 96 1.37 -8.76 -13.11
CA PHE A 96 0.95 -8.83 -11.71
C PHE A 96 0.81 -10.29 -11.25
N PHE A 97 1.14 -10.58 -9.99
CA PHE A 97 0.97 -11.89 -9.37
C PHE A 97 0.81 -11.77 -7.85
N PHE A 98 0.23 -12.78 -7.22
CA PHE A 98 0.09 -12.87 -5.77
C PHE A 98 1.15 -13.78 -5.14
N VAL A 99 1.51 -13.48 -3.90
CA VAL A 99 2.38 -14.32 -3.08
C VAL A 99 1.62 -14.67 -1.81
N GLY A 100 1.40 -15.97 -1.59
CA GLY A 100 0.71 -16.46 -0.40
C GLY A 100 1.42 -16.02 0.88
N LYS A 101 0.72 -15.29 1.74
CA LYS A 101 1.22 -14.89 3.06
C LYS A 101 0.99 -16.00 4.08
N LYS A 102 1.79 -15.99 5.16
CA LYS A 102 1.69 -16.98 6.25
C LYS A 102 0.29 -17.07 6.87
N ASP A 103 -0.47 -15.98 6.85
CA ASP A 103 -1.81 -15.90 7.42
C ASP A 103 -2.91 -16.50 6.51
N GLY A 104 -2.52 -17.16 5.42
CA GLY A 104 -3.44 -17.79 4.46
C GLY A 104 -4.14 -16.80 3.52
N LYS A 105 -3.80 -15.51 3.62
CA LYS A 105 -4.26 -14.46 2.70
C LYS A 105 -3.36 -14.36 1.47
N LEU A 106 -3.97 -13.94 0.37
CA LEU A 106 -3.28 -13.46 -0.82
C LEU A 106 -2.97 -11.95 -0.65
#